data_AF-A0A7Y0CYC3-F1
#
_entry.id   AF-A0A7Y0CYC3-F1
#
_cell.length_a   1.000
_cell.length_b   1.000
_cell.length_c   1.000
_cell.angle_alpha   90.00
_cell.angle_beta   90.00
_cell.angle_gamma   90.00
#
_symmetry.space_group_name_H-M   'P 1'
#
loop_
_entity.id
_entity.type
_entity.pdbx_description
1 polymer ?
#
loop_
_entity_poly.entity_id
_entity_poly.type
_entity_poly.pdbx_seq_one_letter_code
_entity_poly.pdbx_strand_id
1 'polypeptide(L)'
;GAATLWWLALRDPDHYRTALAQLSADASVWGDFLKARETLRGLSIMQHPIYSDERPGELAYVKFIDTSDTTAQAFDDAPFDDVWILTLIKVGDWWRVWGLSHNHLPLAGDVGLL
;
A
#
# COMPACT_ATOMS: atom_id res chain seq x y z
N GLY A 1 -10.28 -0.83 1.11
CA GLY A 1 -10.91 -1.23 -0.18
C GLY A 1 -9.86 -1.60 -1.19
N ALA A 2 -9.39 -0.63 -2.00
CA ALA A 2 -8.41 -0.86 -3.07
C ALA A 2 -7.11 -1.52 -2.59
N ALA A 3 -6.50 -1.03 -1.50
CA ALA A 3 -5.29 -1.63 -0.91
C ALA A 3 -5.46 -3.13 -0.59
N THR A 4 -6.54 -3.49 0.12
CA THR A 4 -6.82 -4.88 0.48
C THR A 4 -7.01 -5.76 -0.74
N LEU A 5 -7.78 -5.30 -1.74
CA LEU A 5 -8.01 -6.06 -2.98
C LEU A 5 -6.72 -6.24 -3.78
N TRP A 6 -5.91 -5.19 -3.87
CA TRP A 6 -4.62 -5.22 -4.57
C TRP A 6 -3.66 -6.20 -3.89
N TRP A 7 -3.56 -6.13 -2.56
CA TRP A 7 -2.73 -7.06 -1.78
C TRP A 7 -3.21 -8.51 -1.89
N LEU A 8 -4.53 -8.77 -1.86
CA LEU A 8 -5.07 -10.12 -2.05
C LEU A 8 -4.79 -10.65 -3.46
N ALA A 9 -4.86 -9.80 -4.47
CA ALA A 9 -4.57 -10.16 -5.85
C ALA A 9 -3.08 -10.55 -6.06
N LEU A 10 -2.16 -10.01 -5.25
CA LEU A 10 -0.75 -10.42 -5.29
C LEU A 10 -0.51 -11.89 -4.93
N ARG A 11 -1.48 -12.60 -4.34
CA ARG A 11 -1.34 -14.04 -4.04
C ARG A 11 -1.22 -14.89 -5.31
N ASP A 12 -1.81 -14.44 -6.42
CA ASP A 12 -1.71 -15.06 -7.72
C ASP A 12 -1.67 -13.97 -8.81
N PRO A 13 -0.51 -13.29 -8.98
CA PRO A 13 -0.42 -12.09 -9.80
C PRO A 13 -0.57 -12.39 -11.29
N ASP A 14 -0.28 -13.62 -11.72
CA ASP A 14 -0.51 -14.06 -13.10
C ASP A 14 -2.01 -14.19 -13.39
N HIS A 15 -2.76 -14.82 -12.48
CA HIS A 15 -4.21 -14.94 -12.61
C HIS A 15 -4.93 -13.59 -12.49
N TYR A 16 -4.51 -12.75 -11.54
CA TYR A 16 -5.17 -11.47 -11.23
C TYR A 16 -4.53 -10.24 -11.90
N ARG A 17 -3.71 -10.43 -12.95
CA ARG A 17 -2.99 -9.36 -13.64
C ARG A 17 -3.87 -8.17 -14.03
N THR A 18 -5.07 -8.41 -14.55
CA THR A 18 -6.02 -7.34 -14.92
C THR A 18 -6.50 -6.55 -13.70
N ALA A 19 -6.82 -7.24 -12.60
CA ALA A 19 -7.28 -6.58 -11.39
C ALA A 19 -6.16 -5.74 -10.76
N LEU A 20 -4.93 -6.27 -10.71
CA LEU A 20 -3.74 -5.55 -10.26
C LEU A 20 -3.48 -4.30 -11.12
N ALA A 21 -3.51 -4.44 -12.45
CA ALA A 21 -3.33 -3.31 -13.36
C ALA A 21 -4.41 -2.23 -13.19
N GLN A 22 -5.67 -2.63 -12.99
CA GLN A 22 -6.74 -1.67 -12.73
C GLN A 22 -6.56 -1.01 -11.37
N LEU A 23 -6.21 -1.75 -10.33
CA LEU A 23 -6.07 -1.22 -8.97
C LEU A 23 -4.81 -0.35 -8.78
N SER A 24 -3.82 -0.44 -9.67
CA SER A 24 -2.65 0.44 -9.70
C SER A 24 -2.94 1.78 -10.40
N ALA A 25 -2.30 2.85 -9.93
CA ALA A 25 -2.34 4.16 -10.58
C ALA A 25 -1.55 4.14 -11.89
N ASP A 26 -0.42 3.45 -11.88
CA ASP A 26 0.35 3.07 -13.07
C ASP A 26 0.81 1.62 -12.89
N ALA A 27 0.32 0.73 -13.76
CA ALA A 27 0.67 -0.68 -13.73
C ALA A 27 2.13 -0.94 -14.18
N SER A 28 2.71 -0.06 -15.01
CA SER A 28 4.05 -0.25 -15.58
C SER A 28 5.16 -0.20 -14.53
N VAL A 29 4.96 0.57 -13.45
CA VAL A 29 5.86 0.66 -12.28
C VAL A 29 6.06 -0.70 -11.60
N TRP A 30 5.07 -1.59 -11.70
CA TRP A 30 5.06 -2.88 -11.01
C TRP A 30 5.61 -4.04 -11.85
N GLY A 31 5.74 -3.86 -13.17
CA GLY A 31 6.14 -4.92 -14.08
C GLY A 31 5.18 -6.11 -14.07
N ASP A 32 5.61 -7.23 -13.49
CA ASP A 32 4.83 -8.46 -13.33
C ASP A 32 4.26 -8.66 -11.91
N PHE A 33 4.39 -7.66 -11.03
CA PHE A 33 3.96 -7.68 -9.64
C PHE A 33 4.66 -8.73 -8.74
N LEU A 34 5.60 -9.54 -9.25
CA LEU A 34 6.29 -10.55 -8.45
C LEU A 34 7.14 -9.92 -7.35
N LYS A 35 7.85 -8.83 -7.66
CA LYS A 35 8.64 -8.11 -6.66
C LYS A 35 7.75 -7.60 -5.51
N ALA A 36 6.59 -7.02 -5.83
CA ALA A 36 5.65 -6.55 -4.82
C ALA A 36 5.10 -7.69 -3.96
N ARG A 37 4.79 -8.83 -4.57
CA ARG A 37 4.39 -10.04 -3.84
C ARG A 37 5.46 -10.49 -2.87
N GLU A 38 6.71 -10.60 -3.31
CA GLU A 38 7.82 -11.02 -2.44
C GLU A 38 8.08 -10.00 -1.33
N THR A 39 8.00 -8.70 -1.62
CA THR A 39 8.16 -7.64 -0.62
C THR A 39 7.11 -7.71 0.49
N LEU A 40 5.85 -8.01 0.15
CA LEU A 40 4.75 -8.07 1.13
C LEU A 40 4.49 -9.49 1.66
N ARG A 41 5.34 -10.46 1.32
CA ARG A 41 5.13 -11.86 1.70
C ARG A 41 5.29 -12.03 3.20
N GLY A 42 4.25 -12.54 3.85
CA GLY A 42 4.23 -12.73 5.31
C GLY A 42 3.87 -11.49 6.11
N LEU A 43 3.68 -10.33 5.45
CA LEU A 43 3.23 -9.11 6.10
C LEU A 43 1.70 -9.02 6.11
N SER A 44 1.18 -8.37 7.15
CA SER A 44 -0.25 -8.13 7.35
C SER A 44 -0.58 -6.65 7.24
N ILE A 45 -1.76 -6.36 6.70
CA ILE A 45 -2.31 -5.01 6.61
C ILE A 45 -2.78 -4.50 7.98
N MET A 46 -2.47 -3.25 8.32
CA MET A 46 -3.11 -2.57 9.45
C MET A 46 -4.55 -2.16 9.13
N GLN A 47 -5.42 -2.15 10.16
CA GLN A 47 -6.88 -2.03 9.96
C GLN A 47 -7.35 -0.69 9.37
N HIS A 48 -6.59 0.41 9.54
CA HIS A 48 -7.00 1.73 9.08
C HIS A 48 -5.94 2.40 8.22
N PRO A 49 -6.33 2.95 7.04
CA PRO A 49 -5.45 3.81 6.27
C PRO A 49 -5.23 5.13 7.02
N ILE A 50 -4.01 5.65 6.94
CA ILE A 50 -3.62 6.95 7.45
C ILE A 50 -3.83 7.95 6.30
N TYR A 51 -4.67 8.96 6.49
CA TYR A 51 -4.85 10.01 5.48
C TYR A 51 -3.73 11.05 5.60
N SER A 52 -3.28 11.59 4.48
CA SER A 52 -2.31 12.67 4.46
C SER A 52 -2.91 13.96 5.01
N ASP A 53 -2.14 14.68 5.84
CA ASP A 53 -2.50 16.02 6.30
C ASP A 53 -2.38 17.08 5.18
N GLU A 54 -1.51 16.86 4.18
CA GLU A 54 -1.30 17.78 3.05
C GLU A 54 -2.45 17.71 2.04
N ARG A 55 -2.96 16.50 1.79
CA ARG A 55 -3.99 16.21 0.79
C ARG A 55 -5.06 15.25 1.35
N PRO A 56 -5.82 15.68 2.36
CA PRO A 56 -6.84 14.83 2.97
C PRO A 56 -7.91 14.46 1.94
N GLY A 57 -8.11 13.16 1.73
CA GLY A 57 -9.08 12.63 0.78
C GLY A 57 -8.55 12.37 -0.64
N GLU A 58 -7.29 12.73 -0.92
CA GLU A 58 -6.62 12.44 -2.20
C GLU A 58 -5.39 11.57 -2.03
N LEU A 59 -4.78 11.56 -0.83
CA LEU A 59 -3.61 10.77 -0.48
C LEU A 59 -3.83 10.02 0.83
N ALA A 60 -3.52 8.72 0.83
CA ALA A 60 -3.61 7.86 2.00
C ALA A 60 -2.52 6.79 1.99
N TYR A 61 -2.24 6.23 3.16
CA TYR A 61 -1.17 5.27 3.38
C TYR A 61 -1.70 4.06 4.14
N VAL A 62 -1.20 2.88 3.79
CA VAL A 62 -1.52 1.64 4.49
C VAL A 62 -0.22 0.99 4.94
N LYS A 63 -0.13 0.68 6.23
CA LYS A 63 1.02 0.00 6.83
C LYS A 63 0.91 -1.52 6.66
N PHE A 64 2.02 -2.13 6.29
CA PHE A 64 2.27 -3.56 6.30
C PHE A 64 3.36 -3.86 7.31
N ILE A 65 3.07 -4.81 8.19
CA ILE A 65 3.95 -5.20 9.31
C ILE A 65 4.02 -6.72 9.41
N ASP A 66 5.11 -7.23 9.97
CA ASP A 66 5.19 -8.63 10.36
C ASP A 66 4.38 -8.83 11.65
N THR A 67 3.41 -9.75 11.62
CA THR A 67 2.56 -10.08 12.76
C THR A 67 2.94 -11.40 13.43
N SER A 68 4.03 -12.03 13.00
CA SER A 68 4.46 -13.34 13.53
C SER A 68 4.91 -13.29 14.99
N ASP A 69 5.38 -12.13 15.48
CA ASP A 69 5.91 -11.96 16.85
C ASP A 69 5.13 -10.98 17.74
N THR A 70 4.06 -10.34 17.28
CA THR A 70 3.41 -9.24 18.03
C THR A 70 1.94 -9.55 18.39
N THR A 71 1.62 -9.55 19.68
CA THR A 71 0.24 -9.56 20.18
C THR A 71 -0.45 -8.23 19.84
N ALA A 72 -1.72 -8.29 19.46
CA ALA A 72 -2.48 -7.22 18.80
C ALA A 72 -2.65 -5.87 19.53
N GLN A 73 -1.99 -5.67 20.66
CA GLN A 73 -2.17 -4.55 21.58
C GLN A 73 -1.13 -3.43 21.46
N ALA A 74 -0.04 -3.60 20.71
CA ALA A 74 1.07 -2.64 20.66
C ALA A 74 1.15 -1.80 19.36
N PHE A 75 0.05 -1.70 18.60
CA PHE A 75 0.09 -1.25 17.20
C PHE A 75 -0.10 0.27 16.98
N ASP A 76 -0.64 1.01 17.95
CA ASP A 76 -0.84 2.46 17.78
C ASP A 76 0.46 3.28 18.01
N ASP A 77 1.38 2.78 18.83
CA ASP A 77 2.63 3.48 19.22
C ASP A 77 3.91 2.83 18.66
N ALA A 78 3.79 1.81 17.81
CA ALA A 78 4.96 1.13 17.27
C ALA A 78 5.80 2.11 16.41
N PRO A 79 7.09 2.30 16.72
CA PRO A 79 7.99 3.06 15.86
C PRO A 79 8.00 2.46 14.45
N PHE A 80 8.36 3.26 13.43
CA PHE A 80 8.54 2.82 12.04
C PHE A 80 9.76 1.89 11.88
N ASP A 81 10.01 1.01 12.85
CA ASP A 81 11.07 0.04 12.78
C ASP A 81 10.56 -1.12 11.91
N ASP A 82 10.94 -1.05 10.63
CA ASP A 82 10.72 -2.08 9.60
C ASP A 82 9.25 -2.25 9.15
N VAL A 83 8.68 -1.19 8.59
CA VAL A 83 7.33 -1.20 8.01
C VAL A 83 7.37 -0.92 6.51
N TRP A 84 6.52 -1.61 5.76
CA TRP A 84 6.23 -1.28 4.38
C TRP A 84 4.98 -0.40 4.29
N ILE A 85 5.08 0.68 3.54
CA ILE A 85 4.00 1.64 3.34
C ILE A 85 3.49 1.49 1.91
N LEU A 86 2.23 1.11 1.77
CA LEU A 86 1.52 1.16 0.50
C LEU A 86 0.83 2.52 0.37
N THR A 87 1.23 3.28 -0.64
CA THR A 87 0.69 4.61 -0.90
C THR A 87 -0.47 4.53 -1.88
N LEU A 88 -1.57 5.20 -1.53
CA LEU A 88 -2.80 5.27 -2.30
C LEU A 88 -3.04 6.71 -2.75
N ILE A 89 -3.35 6.89 -4.03
CA ILE A 89 -3.82 8.18 -4.56
C ILE A 89 -5.24 8.03 -5.10
N LYS A 90 -6.00 9.12 -5.05
CA LYS A 90 -7.34 9.18 -5.64
C LYS A 90 -7.26 9.59 -7.11
N VAL A 91 -7.79 8.76 -8.00
CA VAL A 91 -7.89 9.00 -9.44
C VAL A 91 -9.36 9.02 -9.83
N GLY A 92 -9.90 10.22 -10.05
CA GLY A 92 -11.35 10.43 -10.15
C GLY A 92 -12.03 10.08 -8.83
N ASP A 93 -13.00 9.16 -8.85
CA ASP A 93 -13.68 8.70 -7.64
C ASP A 93 -13.02 7.48 -6.98
N TRP A 94 -11.96 6.94 -7.57
CA TRP A 94 -11.39 5.65 -7.17
C TRP A 94 -10.01 5.80 -6.54
N TRP A 95 -9.80 5.09 -5.43
CA TRP A 95 -8.47 4.91 -4.86
C TRP A 95 -7.67 3.91 -5.68
N ARG A 96 -6.41 4.26 -5.98
CA ARG A 96 -5.46 3.43 -6.72
C ARG A 96 -4.15 3.33 -5.96
N VAL A 97 -3.48 2.19 -6.09
CA VAL A 97 -2.16 1.94 -5.52
C VAL A 97 -1.10 2.67 -6.36
N TRP A 98 -0.40 3.61 -5.74
CA TRP A 98 0.67 4.36 -6.38
C TRP A 98 2.01 3.62 -6.29
N GLY A 99 2.41 3.24 -5.08
CA GLY A 99 3.77 2.73 -4.83
C GLY A 99 3.96 2.11 -3.45
N LEU A 100 5.11 1.49 -3.25
CA LEU A 100 5.59 0.97 -1.98
C LEU A 100 6.83 1.75 -1.54
N SER A 101 6.85 2.17 -0.27
CA SER A 101 8.00 2.78 0.40
C SER A 101 8.33 2.03 1.68
N HIS A 102 9.60 2.05 2.06
CA HIS A 102 10.08 1.44 3.30
C HIS A 102 10.38 2.52 4.33
N ASN A 103 9.80 2.40 5.53
CA ASN A 103 10.02 3.27 6.68
C ASN A 103 9.77 4.79 6.48
N HIS A 104 9.02 5.19 5.44
CA HIS A 104 8.62 6.58 5.26
C HIS A 104 7.27 6.70 4.53
N LEU A 105 6.56 7.80 4.80
CA LEU A 105 5.33 8.21 4.13
C LEU A 105 5.67 9.20 3.00
N PRO A 106 5.43 8.88 1.73
CA PRO A 106 5.66 9.82 0.62
C PRO A 106 4.80 11.08 0.75
N LEU A 107 5.36 12.24 0.42
CA LEU A 107 4.65 13.53 0.44
C LEU A 107 3.80 13.71 -0.83
N ALA A 108 2.90 14.70 -0.84
CA ALA A 108 2.06 14.98 -2.00
C ALA A 108 2.88 15.27 -3.27
N GLY A 109 4.00 15.98 -3.12
CA GLY A 109 4.94 16.25 -4.22
C GLY A 109 5.60 14.99 -4.80
N ASP A 110 5.89 13.98 -3.96
CA ASP A 110 6.54 12.74 -4.39
C ASP A 110 5.62 11.91 -5.29
N VAL A 111 4.31 12.00 -5.05
CA VAL A 111 3.28 11.25 -5.78
C VAL A 111 2.64 12.05 -6.92
N GLY A 112 3.12 13.27 -7.19
CA GLY A 112 2.64 14.12 -8.28
C GLY A 112 1.32 14.86 -8.00
N LEU A 113 0.97 15.06 -6.73
CA LEU A 113 -0.20 15.81 -6.28
C LEU A 113 0.22 17.24 -5.84
N LEU A 114 0.56 18.09 -6.80
CA LEU A 114 0.88 19.52 -6.58
C LEU A 114 -0.31 20.44 -6.87
#